data_AF-A0A943EI85-F1
#
_entry.id   AF-A0A943EI85-F1
#
_cell.length_a   1.000
_cell.length_b   1.000
_cell.length_c   1.000
_cell.angle_alpha   90.00
_cell.angle_beta   90.00
_cell.angle_gamma   90.00
#
_symmetry.space_group_name_H-M   'P 1'
#
loop_
_entity.id
_entity.type
_entity.pdbx_description
1 polymer ?
#
loop_
_entity_poly.entity_id
_entity_poly.type
_entity_poly.pdbx_seq_one_letter_code
_entity_poly.pdbx_strand_id
1 'polypeptide(L)'
;MKIKATRTACGLTQKALVEIIGQSGVKLDKPAYSKIETGAALPTVEQLRAMCQAMGCKPLDLYTEPEIDLIHCMDGELAPKTAKKDGHRIKRKATFRVPEWCCKWLEPQMLQELGYTTAQQWFLDMVRRTQARYERRLKRNRQRTICPHCGAPIENGAQCSCELSA
;
A
#
# COMPACT_ATOMS: atom_id res chain seq x y z
N MET A 1 31.16 -6.90 0.09
CA MET A 1 30.22 -7.78 0.81
C MET A 1 30.76 -9.21 0.96
N LYS A 2 30.70 -9.79 2.17
CA LYS A 2 31.34 -11.08 2.53
C LYS A 2 30.35 -12.19 2.91
N ILE A 3 29.05 -11.94 2.83
CA ILE A 3 27.97 -12.83 3.31
C ILE A 3 28.10 -14.27 2.81
N LYS A 4 28.36 -14.47 1.51
CA LYS A 4 28.53 -15.81 0.92
C LYS A 4 29.69 -16.58 1.57
N ALA A 5 30.83 -15.91 1.74
CA ALA A 5 32.03 -16.50 2.33
C ALA A 5 31.81 -16.86 3.80
N THR A 6 31.18 -15.96 4.57
CA THR A 6 30.84 -16.18 5.98
C THR A 6 29.87 -17.36 6.14
N ARG A 7 28.80 -17.41 5.33
CA ARG A 7 27.85 -18.53 5.33
C ARG A 7 28.55 -19.87 5.04
N THR A 8 29.44 -19.91 4.05
CA THR A 8 30.17 -21.13 3.71
C THR A 8 31.18 -21.54 4.78
N ALA A 9 31.80 -20.58 5.47
CA ALA A 9 32.68 -20.86 6.60
C ALA A 9 31.93 -21.47 7.79
N CYS A 10 30.67 -21.08 7.99
CA CYS A 10 29.76 -21.70 8.96
C CYS A 10 29.20 -23.07 8.50
N GLY A 11 29.56 -23.56 7.31
CA GLY A 11 29.05 -24.83 6.76
C GLY A 11 27.56 -24.82 6.40
N LEU A 12 26.94 -23.64 6.31
CA LEU A 12 25.50 -23.52 6.10
C LEU A 12 25.16 -23.41 4.61
N THR A 13 24.12 -24.13 4.17
CA THR A 13 23.49 -23.87 2.87
C THR A 13 22.54 -22.67 2.99
N GLN A 14 22.20 -22.04 1.86
CA GLN A 14 21.20 -20.95 1.86
C GLN A 14 19.85 -21.43 2.43
N LYS A 15 19.48 -22.68 2.14
CA LYS A 15 18.24 -23.29 2.63
C LYS A 15 18.28 -23.46 4.15
N ALA A 16 19.37 -24.03 4.66
CA ALA A 16 19.54 -24.26 6.10
C ALA A 16 19.52 -22.93 6.88
N LEU A 17 20.20 -21.89 6.38
CA LEU A 17 20.22 -20.58 7.04
C LEU A 17 18.83 -19.93 7.08
N VAL A 18 18.07 -20.00 5.98
CA VAL A 18 16.69 -19.49 5.92
C VAL A 18 15.76 -20.24 6.86
N GLU A 19 15.92 -21.57 6.99
CA GLU A 19 15.14 -22.37 7.93
C GLU A 19 15.43 -21.98 9.39
N ILE A 20 16.71 -21.79 9.75
CA ILE A 20 17.11 -21.31 11.09
C ILE A 20 16.51 -19.93 11.38
N ILE A 21 16.57 -19.01 10.42
CA ILE A 21 15.98 -17.67 10.56
C ILE A 21 14.46 -17.75 10.68
N GLY A 22 13.81 -18.63 9.92
CA GLY A 22 12.36 -18.87 10.02
C GLY A 22 11.90 -19.34 11.41
N GLN A 23 12.73 -20.11 12.11
CA GLN A 23 12.45 -20.55 13.49
C GLN A 23 12.46 -19.38 14.50
N SER A 24 13.21 -18.31 14.22
CA SER A 24 13.24 -17.10 15.05
C SER A 24 12.02 -16.18 14.85
N GLY A 25 11.09 -16.55 13.96
CA GLY A 25 9.88 -15.76 13.66
C GLY A 25 10.10 -14.64 12.63
N VAL A 26 11.34 -14.46 12.15
CA VAL A 26 11.66 -13.47 11.12
C VAL A 26 11.30 -14.00 9.73
N LYS A 27 10.53 -13.23 8.98
CA LYS A 27 10.15 -13.57 7.60
C LYS A 27 11.32 -13.28 6.66
N LEU A 28 11.97 -14.35 6.20
CA LEU A 28 12.97 -14.30 5.16
C LEU A 28 12.82 -15.53 4.26
N ASP A 29 12.51 -15.32 2.98
CA ASP A 29 12.38 -16.38 1.99
C ASP A 29 13.69 -16.57 1.21
N LYS A 30 13.89 -17.76 0.65
CA LYS A 30 15.11 -18.10 -0.11
C LYS A 30 15.40 -17.13 -1.28
N PRO A 31 14.40 -16.70 -2.08
CA PRO A 31 14.63 -15.68 -3.11
C PRO A 31 15.11 -14.34 -2.56
N ALA A 32 14.52 -13.84 -1.47
CA ALA A 32 14.98 -12.60 -0.84
C ALA A 32 16.39 -12.74 -0.27
N TYR A 33 16.68 -13.86 0.41
CA TYR A 33 18.02 -14.14 0.91
C TYR A 33 19.06 -14.20 -0.22
N SER A 34 18.74 -14.80 -1.37
CA SER A 34 19.62 -14.84 -2.53
C SER A 34 19.96 -13.42 -3.04
N LYS A 35 18.98 -12.52 -3.09
CA LYS A 35 19.20 -11.11 -3.46
C LYS A 35 20.06 -10.36 -2.45
N ILE A 36 19.92 -10.68 -1.16
CA ILE A 36 20.78 -10.13 -0.11
C ILE A 36 22.21 -10.65 -0.26
N GLU A 37 22.40 -11.94 -0.51
CA GLU A 37 23.72 -12.55 -0.70
C GLU A 37 24.44 -12.07 -1.98
N THR A 38 23.71 -11.59 -2.99
CA THR A 38 24.31 -10.99 -4.21
C THR A 38 24.43 -9.46 -4.13
N GLY A 39 23.90 -8.82 -3.08
CA GLY A 39 23.95 -7.38 -2.89
C GLY A 39 22.89 -6.60 -3.70
N ALA A 40 21.95 -7.31 -4.32
CA ALA A 40 20.82 -6.71 -5.04
C ALA A 40 19.75 -6.14 -4.09
N ALA A 41 19.77 -6.52 -2.80
CA ALA A 41 18.88 -6.01 -1.77
C ALA A 41 19.62 -5.90 -0.43
N LEU A 42 19.19 -4.96 0.42
CA LEU A 42 19.67 -4.84 1.80
C LEU A 42 18.69 -5.55 2.76
N PRO A 43 19.21 -6.23 3.80
CA PRO A 43 18.37 -6.82 4.84
C PRO A 43 17.79 -5.72 5.73
N THR A 44 16.62 -5.98 6.31
CA THR A 44 16.12 -5.18 7.43
C THR A 44 16.94 -5.41 8.70
N VAL A 45 16.83 -4.54 9.70
CA VAL A 45 17.55 -4.66 10.98
C VAL A 45 17.25 -6.00 11.66
N GLU A 46 15.99 -6.43 11.67
CA GLU A 46 15.58 -7.71 12.25
C GLU A 46 16.18 -8.90 11.50
N GLN A 47 16.18 -8.87 10.17
CA GLN A 47 16.79 -9.90 9.33
C GLN A 47 18.31 -9.94 9.52
N LEU A 48 18.97 -8.78 9.61
CA LEU A 48 20.41 -8.71 9.83
C LEU A 48 20.80 -9.29 11.20
N ARG A 49 20.03 -8.99 12.26
CA ARG A 49 20.22 -9.58 13.59
C ARG A 49 20.03 -11.09 13.57
N ALA A 50 18.97 -11.58 12.94
CA ALA A 50 18.72 -13.02 12.82
C ALA A 50 19.83 -13.73 12.02
N MET A 51 20.33 -13.11 10.95
CA MET A 51 21.47 -13.61 10.18
C MET A 51 22.74 -13.68 11.03
N CYS A 52 23.05 -12.62 11.77
CA CYS A 52 24.20 -12.57 12.67
C CYS A 52 24.11 -13.63 13.78
N GLN A 53 22.92 -13.81 14.37
CA GLN A 53 22.68 -14.82 15.39
C GLN A 53 22.83 -16.24 14.84
N ALA A 54 22.29 -16.51 13.64
CA ALA A 54 22.37 -17.82 13.01
C ALA A 54 23.80 -18.21 12.58
N MET A 55 24.63 -17.22 12.21
CA MET A 55 26.02 -17.44 11.80
C MET A 55 27.04 -17.21 12.92
N GLY A 56 26.62 -16.69 14.07
CA GLY A 56 27.51 -16.35 15.19
C GLY A 56 28.50 -15.23 14.87
N CYS A 57 28.17 -14.33 13.94
CA CYS A 57 29.08 -13.27 13.46
C CYS A 57 28.56 -11.87 13.78
N LYS A 58 29.43 -10.86 13.70
CA LYS A 58 29.04 -9.44 13.82
C LYS A 58 28.60 -8.89 12.46
N PRO A 59 27.79 -7.81 12.42
CA PRO A 59 27.41 -7.17 11.16
C PRO A 59 28.60 -6.74 10.27
N LEU A 60 29.70 -6.30 10.89
CA LEU A 60 30.95 -5.90 10.21
C LEU A 60 31.73 -7.08 9.61
N ASP A 61 31.40 -8.32 9.99
CA ASP A 61 31.96 -9.51 9.34
C ASP A 61 31.24 -9.81 8.02
N LEU A 62 30.00 -9.33 7.86
CA LEU A 62 29.16 -9.53 6.67
C LEU A 62 29.29 -8.38 5.66
N TYR A 63 29.40 -7.16 6.18
CA TYR A 63 29.46 -5.91 5.42
C TYR A 63 30.67 -5.08 5.83
N THR A 64 31.24 -4.31 4.92
CA THR A 64 32.26 -3.33 5.28
C THR A 64 31.62 -2.06 5.88
N GLU A 65 32.37 -1.28 6.66
CA GLU A 65 31.90 -0.02 7.26
C GLU A 65 31.18 0.92 6.28
N PRO A 66 31.65 1.15 5.03
CA PRO A 66 30.90 1.97 4.07
C PRO A 66 29.69 1.28 3.42
N GLU A 67 29.58 -0.06 3.52
CA GLU A 67 28.42 -0.82 3.00
C GLU A 67 27.25 -0.82 4.01
N ILE A 68 27.54 -0.65 5.29
CA ILE A 68 26.54 -0.40 6.33
C ILE A 68 26.24 1.10 6.30
N ASP A 69 25.46 1.53 5.31
CA ASP A 69 24.92 2.88 5.30
C ASP A 69 24.13 3.07 6.60
N LEU A 70 24.56 4.01 7.45
CA LEU A 70 24.17 4.23 8.85
C LEU A 70 22.72 4.75 8.99
N ILE A 71 21.76 4.11 8.31
CA ILE A 71 20.34 4.30 8.55
C ILE A 71 19.91 3.30 9.65
N HIS A 72 20.25 3.64 10.89
CA HIS A 72 19.64 3.08 12.12
C HIS A 72 19.77 1.57 12.40
N CYS A 73 20.75 0.86 11.86
CA CYS A 73 20.98 -0.55 12.24
C CYS A 73 21.49 -0.74 13.68
N MET A 74 22.12 0.28 14.28
CA MET A 74 22.72 0.19 15.62
C MET A 74 21.83 0.71 16.76
N ASP A 75 20.94 1.67 16.50
CA ASP A 75 20.11 2.31 17.54
C ASP A 75 18.72 1.71 17.60
N GLY A 76 18.63 0.46 18.04
CA GLY A 76 17.37 -0.29 18.14
C GLY A 76 16.37 0.21 19.18
N GLU A 77 16.73 1.18 20.04
CA GLU A 77 15.90 1.57 21.20
C GLU A 77 15.25 2.96 21.10
N LEU A 78 15.60 3.76 20.08
CA LEU A 78 15.13 5.17 19.99
C LEU A 78 14.38 5.51 18.71
N ALA A 79 14.05 4.55 17.86
CA ALA A 79 13.28 4.83 16.65
C ALA A 79 11.82 5.21 17.02
N PRO A 80 11.35 6.43 16.70
CA PRO A 80 9.96 6.80 16.93
C PRO A 80 9.05 5.89 16.10
N LYS A 81 8.12 5.20 16.78
CA LYS A 81 7.02 4.41 16.17
C LYS A 81 5.98 5.28 15.45
N THR A 82 6.39 6.34 14.78
CA THR A 82 5.50 7.04 13.86
C THR A 82 5.49 6.25 12.58
N ALA A 83 4.45 5.44 12.40
CA ALA A 83 4.07 4.91 11.10
C ALA A 83 4.15 6.07 10.10
N LYS A 84 5.14 6.03 9.20
CA LYS A 84 5.16 6.95 8.06
C LYS A 84 3.83 6.71 7.35
N LYS A 85 2.91 7.68 7.44
CA LYS A 85 1.82 7.75 6.47
C LYS A 85 2.51 7.92 5.14
N ASP A 86 2.63 6.82 4.39
CA ASP A 86 3.18 6.83 3.06
C ASP A 86 2.39 7.84 2.23
N GLY A 87 2.95 9.04 2.12
CA GLY A 87 2.48 10.13 1.27
C GLY A 87 2.67 9.82 -0.21
N HIS A 88 3.15 8.62 -0.56
CA HIS A 88 2.91 8.01 -1.85
C HIS A 88 1.42 7.72 -1.99
N ARG A 89 0.67 8.76 -2.32
CA ARG A 89 -0.65 8.76 -2.95
C ARG A 89 -0.82 7.45 -3.72
N ILE A 90 -1.46 6.47 -3.08
CA ILE A 90 -1.47 5.08 -3.55
C ILE A 90 -2.28 5.08 -4.85
N LYS A 91 -1.58 5.24 -5.98
CA LYS A 91 -2.16 5.09 -7.30
C LYS A 91 -2.49 3.61 -7.43
N ARG A 92 -3.75 3.25 -7.16
CA ARG A 92 -4.24 1.88 -7.35
C ARG A 92 -4.58 1.69 -8.83
N LYS A 93 -4.11 0.59 -9.42
CA LYS A 93 -4.52 0.18 -10.76
C LYS A 93 -5.93 -0.41 -10.67
N ALA A 94 -6.90 0.26 -11.30
CA ALA A 94 -8.25 -0.30 -11.44
C ALA A 94 -8.27 -1.26 -12.64
N THR A 95 -8.65 -2.51 -12.42
CA THR A 95 -8.84 -3.51 -13.47
C THR A 95 -10.23 -4.10 -13.37
N PHE A 96 -11.03 -3.95 -14.42
CA PHE A 96 -12.34 -4.55 -14.56
C PHE A 96 -12.50 -5.06 -15.99
N ARG A 97 -13.38 -6.05 -16.18
CA ARG A 97 -13.70 -6.59 -17.51
C ARG A 97 -14.75 -5.71 -18.16
N VAL A 98 -14.52 -5.34 -19.41
CA VAL A 98 -15.47 -4.57 -20.23
C VAL A 98 -15.81 -5.39 -21.48
N PRO A 99 -17.06 -5.32 -21.97
CA PRO A 99 -17.42 -5.92 -23.25
C PRO A 99 -16.57 -5.40 -24.41
N GLU A 100 -16.39 -6.22 -25.44
CA GLU A 100 -15.55 -5.89 -26.61
C GLU A 100 -16.00 -4.59 -27.30
N TRP A 101 -17.31 -4.37 -27.40
CA TRP A 101 -17.82 -3.15 -28.01
C TRP A 101 -17.34 -1.90 -27.27
N CYS A 102 -17.17 -1.93 -25.94
CA CYS A 102 -16.66 -0.78 -25.19
C CYS A 102 -15.20 -0.47 -25.55
N CYS A 103 -14.39 -1.50 -25.82
CA CYS A 103 -12.97 -1.32 -26.17
C CYS A 103 -12.80 -0.50 -27.45
N LYS A 104 -13.68 -0.68 -28.44
CA LYS A 104 -13.68 0.10 -29.70
C LYS A 104 -13.87 1.59 -29.44
N TRP A 105 -14.68 1.95 -28.45
CA TRP A 105 -14.93 3.35 -28.08
C TRP A 105 -13.84 3.97 -27.18
N LEU A 106 -12.90 3.16 -26.70
CA LEU A 106 -11.78 3.58 -25.86
C LEU A 106 -10.46 3.68 -26.64
N GLU A 107 -10.53 3.59 -27.97
CA GLU A 107 -9.35 3.76 -28.82
C GLU A 107 -8.79 5.19 -28.72
N PRO A 108 -7.46 5.36 -28.72
CA PRO A 108 -6.83 6.67 -28.53
C PRO A 108 -7.28 7.73 -29.53
N GLN A 109 -7.52 7.34 -30.79
CA GLN A 109 -7.96 8.26 -31.85
C GLN A 109 -9.31 8.89 -31.51
N MET A 110 -10.29 8.07 -31.13
CA MET A 110 -11.61 8.56 -30.74
C MET A 110 -11.58 9.42 -29.48
N LEU A 111 -10.74 9.06 -28.51
CA LEU A 111 -10.61 9.84 -27.28
C LEU A 111 -9.95 11.21 -27.54
N GLN A 112 -8.99 11.28 -28.45
CA GLN A 112 -8.36 12.53 -28.87
C GLN A 112 -9.34 13.47 -29.56
N GLU A 113 -10.19 12.96 -30.45
CA GLU A 113 -11.29 13.74 -31.07
C GLU A 113 -12.25 14.32 -30.02
N LEU A 114 -12.42 13.61 -28.89
CA LEU A 114 -13.23 14.06 -27.75
C LEU A 114 -12.46 14.96 -26.77
N GLY A 115 -11.20 15.33 -27.08
CA GLY A 115 -10.37 16.21 -26.25
C GLY A 115 -9.66 15.51 -25.08
N TYR A 116 -9.64 14.18 -25.04
CA TYR A 116 -8.94 13.40 -24.02
C TYR A 116 -7.60 12.90 -24.55
N THR A 117 -6.54 13.14 -23.80
CA THR A 117 -5.18 12.66 -24.16
C THR A 117 -5.01 11.17 -23.90
N THR A 118 -5.74 10.64 -22.90
CA THR A 118 -5.63 9.24 -22.46
C THR A 118 -6.99 8.69 -22.02
N ALA A 119 -7.17 7.37 -22.12
CA ALA A 119 -8.33 6.66 -21.55
C ALA A 119 -8.46 6.89 -20.03
N GLN A 120 -7.34 7.08 -19.34
CA GLN A 120 -7.34 7.43 -17.91
C GLN A 120 -7.96 8.80 -17.67
N GLN A 121 -7.63 9.81 -18.48
CA GLN A 121 -8.21 11.16 -18.35
C GLN A 121 -9.73 11.12 -18.56
N TRP A 122 -10.18 10.42 -19.61
CA TRP A 122 -11.60 10.20 -19.88
C TRP A 122 -12.29 9.50 -18.70
N PHE A 123 -11.71 8.42 -18.19
CA PHE A 123 -12.27 7.66 -17.06
C PHE A 123 -12.40 8.53 -15.80
N LEU A 124 -11.38 9.31 -15.47
CA LEU A 124 -11.41 10.21 -14.31
C LEU A 124 -12.50 11.28 -14.45
N ASP A 125 -12.72 11.82 -15.65
CA ASP A 125 -13.80 12.77 -15.88
C ASP A 125 -15.19 12.11 -15.71
N MET A 126 -15.37 10.90 -16.24
CA MET A 126 -16.60 10.13 -16.05
C MET A 126 -16.87 9.83 -14.57
N VAL A 127 -15.84 9.47 -13.80
CA VAL A 127 -15.96 9.26 -12.35
C VAL A 127 -16.36 10.57 -11.64
N ARG A 128 -15.74 11.70 -11.96
CA ARG A 128 -16.10 13.02 -11.37
C ARG A 128 -17.54 13.40 -11.67
N ARG A 129 -18.00 13.23 -12.91
CA ARG A 129 -19.40 13.48 -13.30
C ARG A 129 -20.36 12.59 -12.52
N THR A 130 -19.99 11.32 -12.31
CA THR A 130 -20.78 10.35 -11.55
C THR A 130 -20.86 10.74 -10.08
N GLN A 131 -19.74 11.13 -9.47
CA GLN A 131 -19.69 11.64 -8.11
C GLN A 131 -20.60 12.86 -7.94
N ALA A 132 -20.48 13.87 -8.81
CA ALA A 132 -21.31 15.06 -8.75
C ALA A 132 -22.82 14.74 -8.88
N ARG A 133 -23.19 13.76 -9.73
CA ARG A 133 -24.57 13.29 -9.85
C ARG A 133 -25.05 12.61 -8.55
N TYR A 134 -24.21 11.78 -7.94
CA TYR A 134 -24.52 11.11 -6.68
C TYR A 134 -24.73 12.12 -5.55
N GLU A 135 -23.82 13.08 -5.39
CA GLU A 135 -23.90 14.13 -4.36
C GLU A 135 -25.17 14.99 -4.52
N ARG A 136 -25.54 15.35 -5.75
CA ARG A 136 -26.80 16.06 -6.02
C ARG A 136 -28.02 15.23 -5.62
N ARG A 137 -28.02 13.93 -5.92
CA ARG A 137 -29.12 13.02 -5.52
C ARG A 137 -29.18 12.88 -4.00
N LEU A 138 -28.04 12.79 -3.32
CA LEU A 138 -27.97 12.71 -1.88
C LEU A 138 -28.55 13.98 -1.23
N LYS A 139 -28.16 15.16 -1.69
CA LYS A 139 -28.71 16.44 -1.23
C LYS A 139 -30.23 16.52 -1.47
N ARG A 140 -30.70 16.14 -2.65
CA ARG A 140 -32.13 16.11 -2.96
C ARG A 140 -32.90 15.13 -2.08
N ASN A 141 -32.35 13.95 -1.80
CA ASN A 141 -32.99 12.97 -0.93
C ASN A 141 -33.02 13.46 0.53
N ARG A 142 -31.99 14.16 1.00
CA ARG A 142 -31.98 14.85 2.31
C ARG A 142 -32.96 16.02 2.39
N GLN A 143 -33.27 16.67 1.27
CA GLN A 143 -34.31 17.72 1.22
C GLN A 143 -35.73 17.13 1.10
N ARG A 144 -35.84 15.87 0.67
CA ARG A 144 -37.12 15.15 0.49
C ARG A 144 -37.57 14.36 1.72
N THR A 145 -36.78 14.32 2.79
CA THR A 145 -37.30 13.92 4.11
C THR A 145 -38.28 15.00 4.53
N ILE A 146 -39.52 14.85 4.09
CA ILE A 146 -40.63 15.74 4.35
C ILE A 146 -41.50 15.04 5.39
N CYS A 147 -41.95 15.78 6.41
CA CYS A 147 -42.83 15.22 7.43
C CYS A 147 -44.16 14.77 6.79
N PRO A 148 -44.58 13.50 6.99
CA PRO A 148 -45.83 13.00 6.41
C PRO A 148 -47.08 13.69 6.95
N HIS A 149 -46.98 14.40 8.09
CA HIS A 149 -48.10 15.12 8.70
C HIS A 149 -48.27 16.57 8.23
N CYS A 150 -47.19 17.30 7.94
CA CYS A 150 -47.28 18.74 7.67
C CYS A 150 -46.62 19.19 6.37
N GLY A 151 -45.97 18.30 5.61
CA GLY A 151 -45.36 18.66 4.34
C GLY A 151 -44.09 19.53 4.43
N ALA A 152 -43.59 19.79 5.64
CA ALA A 152 -42.36 20.57 5.86
C ALA A 152 -41.09 19.70 5.71
N PRO A 153 -39.99 20.25 5.14
CA PRO A 153 -38.70 19.56 5.10
C PRO A 153 -38.14 19.36 6.52
N ILE A 154 -37.89 18.10 6.89
CA ILE A 154 -37.24 17.72 8.15
C ILE A 154 -35.73 17.85 7.94
N GLU A 155 -35.12 18.86 8.55
CA GLU A 155 -33.67 18.98 8.61
C GLU A 155 -33.12 18.01 9.67
N ASN A 156 -32.25 17.09 9.21
CA ASN A 156 -31.39 16.17 9.98
C ASN A 156 -31.71 16.02 11.48
N GLY A 157 -32.56 15.04 11.82
CA GLY A 157 -32.66 14.49 13.18
C GLY A 157 -33.47 15.31 14.18
N ALA A 158 -34.00 16.47 13.80
CA ALA A 158 -35.03 17.14 14.60
C ALA A 158 -36.39 16.46 14.34
N GLN A 159 -37.00 15.90 15.38
CA GLN A 159 -38.40 15.47 15.32
C GLN A 159 -39.24 16.69 14.91
N CYS A 160 -40.14 16.48 13.95
CA CYS A 160 -41.07 17.53 13.54
C CYS A 160 -41.94 17.88 14.75
N SER A 161 -42.15 19.17 15.04
CA SER A 161 -42.98 19.65 16.17
C SER A 161 -44.41 19.09 16.15
N CYS A 162 -44.87 18.62 14.99
CA CYS A 162 -46.13 17.90 14.79
C CYS A 162 -46.16 16.50 15.46
N GLU A 163 -45.03 15.85 15.69
CA GLU A 163 -44.96 14.55 16.39
C GLU A 163 -45.03 14.69 17.92
N LEU A 164 -44.74 15.87 18.47
CA LEU A 164 -44.78 16.14 19.91
C LEU A 164 -46.16 16.63 20.42
N SER A 165 -47.12 16.80 19.50
CA SER A 165 -48.44 17.35 19.79
C SER A 165 -49.59 16.35 19.57
N ALA A 166 -49.27 15.06 19.39
CA ALA A 166 -50.25 13.98 19.25
C ALA A 166 -50.58 13.32 20.59
#